data_AF-A0A9X5H787-F1
#
_entry.id   AF-A0A9X5H787-F1
#
_cell.length_a   1.000
_cell.length_b   1.000
_cell.length_c   1.000
_cell.angle_alpha   90.00
_cell.angle_beta   90.00
_cell.angle_gamma   90.00
#
_symmetry.space_group_name_H-M   'P 1'
#
loop_
_entity.id
_entity.type
_entity.pdbx_description
1 polymer ?
#
loop_
_entity_poly.entity_id
_entity_poly.type
_entity_poly.pdbx_seq_one_letter_code
_entity_poly.pdbx_strand_id
1 'polypeptide(L)' 'MQQIRLSCNFSQEQTVAKLQLLGSPLSRSTYSLIELGRGNIFVSDLVGLKQIFKTNYSDFFKDISVSR' A
#
# COMPACT_ATOMS: atom_id res chain seq x y z
N MET A 1 -0.48 -5.39 -3.59
CA MET A 1 0.28 -4.18 -3.17
C MET A 1 1.68 -4.13 -3.79
N GLN A 2 2.53 -5.16 -3.59
CA GLN A 2 3.90 -5.16 -4.11
C GLN A 2 4.00 -4.89 -5.61
N GLN A 3 3.14 -5.52 -6.43
CA GLN A 3 3.10 -5.33 -7.88
C GLN A 3 2.84 -3.86 -8.29
N ILE A 4 1.88 -3.19 -7.63
CA ILE A 4 1.57 -1.78 -7.88
C ILE A 4 2.78 -0.92 -7.56
N ARG A 5 3.42 -1.15 -6.40
CA ARG A 5 4.60 -0.41 -5.99
C ARG A 5 5.77 -0.57 -6.97
N LEU A 6 6.00 -1.81 -7.44
CA LEU A 6 7.02 -2.10 -8.46
C LEU A 6 6.70 -1.41 -9.79
N SER A 7 5.42 -1.40 -10.20
CA SER A 7 4.98 -0.68 -11.40
C SER A 7 5.15 0.84 -11.29
N CYS A 8 5.22 1.38 -10.07
CA CYS A 8 5.49 2.80 -9.83
C CYS A 8 6.97 3.09 -9.51
N ASN A 9 7.88 2.12 -9.62
CA ASN A 9 9.30 2.25 -9.27
C ASN A 9 9.56 2.81 -7.85
N PHE A 10 8.67 2.57 -6.89
CA PHE A 10 8.86 3.04 -5.51
C PHE A 10 9.49 1.96 -4.62
N SER A 11 10.40 2.38 -3.73
CA SER A 11 10.81 1.54 -2.60
C SER A 11 9.74 1.54 -1.50
N GLN A 12 9.78 0.54 -0.62
CA GLN A 12 8.89 0.50 0.56
C GLN A 12 9.09 1.75 1.42
N GLU A 13 10.34 2.16 1.63
CA GLU A 13 10.68 3.35 2.40
C GLU A 13 10.13 4.63 1.77
N GLN A 14 10.25 4.79 0.45
CA GLN A 14 9.70 5.94 -0.27
C GLN A 14 8.17 6.01 -0.15
N THR A 15 7.50 4.86 -0.22
CA THR A 15 6.04 4.77 -0.07
C THR A 15 5.62 5.17 1.34
N VAL A 16 6.30 4.61 2.35
CA VAL A 16 6.03 4.89 3.76
C VAL A 16 6.28 6.35 4.10
N ALA A 17 7.40 6.91 3.64
CA ALA A 17 7.72 8.31 3.86
C ALA A 17 6.62 9.23 3.30
N LYS A 18 6.10 8.93 2.11
CA LYS A 18 4.98 9.69 1.52
C LYS A 18 3.68 9.53 2.31
N LEU A 19 3.39 8.33 2.82
CA LEU A 19 2.23 8.12 3.70
C LEU A 19 2.37 8.90 5.02
N GLN A 20 3.56 8.91 5.61
CA GLN A 20 3.86 9.67 6.82
C GLN A 20 3.69 11.17 6.60
N LEU A 21 4.09 11.69 5.43
CA LEU A 21 3.85 13.08 5.05
C LEU A 21 2.35 13.42 4.91
N LEU A 22 1.51 12.42 4.61
CA LEU A 22 0.04 12.54 4.59
C LEU A 22 -0.60 12.35 5.97
N GLY A 23 0.20 12.17 7.03
CA GLY A 23 -0.26 11.99 8.41
C GLY A 23 -0.43 10.54 8.86
N SER A 24 0.06 9.57 8.08
CA SER A 24 -0.01 8.15 8.46
C SER A 24 1.02 7.79 9.53
N PRO A 25 0.65 7.05 10.59
CA PRO A 25 1.60 6.46 11.54
C PRO A 25 2.27 5.18 11.02
N LEU A 26 2.00 4.78 9.77
CA LEU A 26 2.43 3.52 9.20
C LEU A 26 3.97 3.45 9.09
N SER A 27 4.54 2.34 9.57
CA SER A 27 5.99 2.10 9.55
C SER A 27 6.37 1.18 8.39
N ARG A 28 7.64 1.22 7.96
CA ARG A 28 8.15 0.38 6.86
C ARG A 28 7.91 -1.10 7.08
N SER A 29 8.16 -1.60 8.29
CA SER A 29 7.93 -3.01 8.64
C SER A 29 6.45 -3.38 8.57
N THR A 30 5.55 -2.52 9.03
CA THR A 30 4.09 -2.70 8.92
C THR A 30 3.66 -2.73 7.46
N TYR A 31 4.19 -1.81 6.63
CA TYR A 31 3.98 -1.82 5.18
C TYR A 31 4.41 -3.14 4.56
N SER A 32 5.59 -3.67 4.91
CA SER A 32 6.05 -4.96 4.43
C SER A 32 5.09 -6.10 4.81
N LEU A 33 4.55 -6.11 6.04
CA LEU A 33 3.57 -7.10 6.47
C LEU A 33 2.27 -7.01 5.68
N ILE A 34 1.79 -5.81 5.38
CA ILE A 34 0.63 -5.58 4.52
C ILE A 34 0.90 -6.10 3.10
N GLU A 35 2.08 -5.84 2.54
CA GLU A 35 2.46 -6.37 1.22
C GLU A 35 2.51 -7.91 1.19
N LEU A 36 2.81 -8.55 2.33
CA LEU A 36 2.82 -10.01 2.51
C LEU A 36 1.44 -10.59 2.90
N GLY A 37 0.39 -9.77 2.96
CA GLY A 37 -0.95 -10.20 3.39
C GLY A 37 -1.07 -10.54 4.89
N ARG A 38 -0.08 -10.19 5.70
CA ARG A 38 -0.02 -10.43 7.15
C ARG A 38 -0.27 -9.17 7.99
N GLY A 39 -0.65 -8.06 7.36
CA GLY A 39 -0.86 -6.78 8.01
C GLY A 39 -2.19 -6.15 7.59
N ASN A 40 -2.79 -5.40 8.51
CA ASN A 40 -3.96 -4.59 8.24
C ASN A 40 -3.55 -3.18 7.80
N ILE A 41 -4.30 -2.59 6.89
CA ILE A 41 -4.11 -1.21 6.43
C ILE A 41 -5.35 -0.39 6.73
N PHE A 42 -5.16 0.85 7.19
CA PHE A 42 -6.28 1.77 7.37
C PHE A 42 -6.79 2.28 6.01
N VAL A 43 -8.10 2.53 5.92
CA VAL A 43 -8.71 3.06 4.70
C VAL A 43 -8.11 4.42 4.32
N SER A 44 -7.75 5.25 5.30
CA SER A 44 -7.02 6.51 5.09
C SER A 44 -5.68 6.30 4.39
N ASP A 45 -4.91 5.30 4.81
CA ASP A 45 -3.63 4.95 4.18
C ASP A 45 -3.85 4.40 2.76
N LEU A 46 -4.90 3.60 2.56
CA LEU A 46 -5.26 3.10 1.23
C LEU A 46 -5.59 4.26 0.26
N VAL A 47 -6.29 5.30 0.74
CA VAL A 47 -6.56 6.53 -0.03
C VAL A 47 -5.25 7.25 -0.36
N GLY A 48 -4.34 7.39 0.62
CA GLY A 48 -3.03 7.98 0.40
C GLY A 48 -2.19 7.21 -0.62
N LEU A 49 -2.17 5.88 -0.54
CA LEU A 49 -1.48 5.01 -1.50
C LEU A 49 -2.04 5.15 -2.91
N LYS A 50 -3.37 5.24 -3.05
CA LYS A 50 -4.01 5.52 -4.34
C LYS A 50 -3.49 6.84 -4.94
N GLN A 51 -3.36 7.89 -4.13
CA GLN A 51 -2.82 9.18 -4.59
C GLN A 51 -1.33 9.09 -4.95
N ILE A 52 -0.53 8.38 -4.15
CA ILE A 52 0.92 8.21 -4.35
C ILE A 52 1.21 7.42 -5.63
N PHE A 53 0.51 6.30 -5.82
CA PHE A 53 0.70 5.39 -6.96
C PHE A 53 -0.11 5.78 -8.20
N LYS A 54 -1.01 6.78 -8.08
CA LYS A 54 -1.92 7.21 -9.16
C LYS A 54 -2.66 6.02 -9.81
N THR A 55 -3.08 5.06 -8.99
CA THR A 55 -3.73 3.81 -9.43
C THR A 55 -5.20 3.79 -9.03
N ASN A 56 -5.96 2.80 -9.51
CA ASN A 56 -7.35 2.59 -9.10
C ASN A 56 -7.43 1.70 -7.86
N TYR A 57 -8.52 1.85 -7.09
CA TYR A 57 -8.76 0.98 -5.94
C TYR A 57 -8.82 -0.50 -6.35
N SER A 58 -9.42 -0.79 -7.51
CA SER A 58 -9.52 -2.14 -8.06
C SER A 58 -8.17 -2.85 -8.22
N ASP A 59 -7.09 -2.13 -8.52
CA ASP A 59 -5.76 -2.73 -8.66
C ASP A 59 -5.22 -3.27 -7.33
N PHE A 60 -5.62 -2.70 -6.19
CA PHE A 60 -5.26 -3.24 -4.88
C PHE A 60 -5.97 -4.56 -4.57
N PHE A 61 -7.14 -4.79 -5.17
CA PHE A 61 -8.00 -5.97 -4.92
C PHE A 61 -7.93 -7.03 -6.02
N LYS A 62 -7.24 -6.77 -7.14
CA LYS A 62 -7.17 -7.68 -8.31
C LYS A 62 -6.70 -9.10 -8.00
N ASP A 63 -5.89 -9.26 -6.97
CA ASP A 63 -5.31 -10.55 -6.57
C ASP A 63 -5.99 -11.16 -5.34
N ILE A 64 -7.03 -10.50 -4.80
CA ILE A 64 -7.81 -11.05 -3.69
C ILE A 64 -8.86 -11.99 -4.25
N SER A 65 -8.55 -13.29 -4.22
CA SER A 65 -9.56 -14.32 -4.46
C SER A 65 -10.43 -14.50 -3.22
N VAL A 66 -11.75 -14.56 -3.40
CA VAL A 66 -12.74 -14.84 -2.34
C VAL A 66 -12.71 -16.32 -1.91
N SER A 67 -11.89 -17.15 -2.55
CA SER A 67 -11.72 -18.56 -2.20
C SER A 67 -11.12 -18.69 -0.80
N ARG A 68 -11.99 -18.99 0.17
CA ARG A 68 -11.65 -19.39 1.55
C ARG A 68 -10.93 -20.72 1.60
#